data_AF-A0AAF0FSV2-F1
#
_entry.id   AF-A0AAF0FSV2-F1
#
_cell.length_a   1.000
_cell.length_b   1.000
_cell.length_c   1.000
_cell.angle_alpha   90.00
_cell.angle_beta   90.00
_cell.angle_gamma   90.00
#
_symmetry.space_group_name_H-M   'P 1'
#
loop_
_entity.id
_entity.type
_entity.pdbx_description
1 polymer ?
#
loop_
_entity_poly.entity_id
_entity_poly.type
_entity_poly.pdbx_seq_one_letter_code
_entity_poly.pdbx_strand_id
1 'polypeptide(L)'
;MAEKTQGDKGTNVGIGEYHVGNFLMTSIGLGSCVAVILHDKRRSTGAVAHVMLPESNGKTERPGKFADTAIPTMYDELIKSGSNKRDITAKIAGGSSMFKQFKGNLDIGGRNVEAIKTALETCHIKLDGEDVGGNFGRSITYNPTQNGIVQIRRADGSCTEI
;
A
#
# COMPACT_ATOMS: atom_id res chain seq x y z
N MET A 1 -2.05 -17.93 33.24
CA MET A 1 -3.13 -17.05 32.74
C MET A 1 -2.51 -16.23 31.63
N ALA A 2 -2.72 -16.63 30.37
CA ALA A 2 -2.18 -15.91 29.22
C ALA A 2 -3.15 -14.79 28.89
N GLU A 3 -2.73 -13.56 29.17
CA GLU A 3 -3.43 -12.34 28.79
C GLU A 3 -3.62 -12.35 27.26
N LYS A 4 -4.87 -12.55 26.84
CA LYS A 4 -5.28 -12.26 25.47
C LYS A 4 -5.24 -10.75 25.33
N THR A 5 -4.14 -10.22 24.81
CA THR A 5 -4.08 -8.83 24.35
C THR A 5 -5.21 -8.65 23.35
N GLN A 6 -6.24 -7.89 23.74
CA GLN A 6 -7.27 -7.41 22.85
C GLN A 6 -6.55 -6.59 21.78
N GLY A 7 -6.33 -7.23 20.62
CA GLY A 7 -5.71 -6.61 19.47
C GLY A 7 -6.52 -5.38 19.08
N ASP A 8 -5.87 -4.24 19.12
CA ASP A 8 -6.28 -2.98 18.54
C ASP A 8 -7.00 -3.26 17.21
N LYS A 9 -8.29 -2.90 17.08
CA LYS A 9 -9.17 -3.33 15.97
C LYS A 9 -8.69 -2.70 14.66
N GLY A 10 -7.69 -3.30 14.03
CA GLY A 10 -7.20 -2.91 12.73
C GLY A 10 -8.20 -3.28 11.64
N THR A 11 -8.31 -2.43 10.62
CA THR A 11 -9.14 -2.64 9.44
C THR A 11 -8.33 -3.41 8.40
N ASN A 12 -8.94 -4.45 7.81
CA ASN A 12 -8.35 -5.16 6.68
C ASN A 12 -8.66 -4.39 5.38
N VAL A 13 -7.63 -4.16 4.56
CA VAL A 13 -7.76 -3.57 3.23
C VAL A 13 -7.72 -4.69 2.19
N GLY A 14 -8.91 -5.06 1.69
CA GLY A 14 -9.09 -6.10 0.70
C GLY A 14 -8.59 -5.70 -0.69
N ILE A 15 -8.59 -6.66 -1.62
CA ILE A 15 -8.10 -6.46 -2.99
C ILE A 15 -8.93 -5.40 -3.71
N GLY A 16 -8.26 -4.33 -4.16
CA GLY A 16 -8.88 -3.21 -4.84
C GLY A 16 -9.69 -2.28 -3.93
N GLU A 17 -9.56 -2.44 -2.62
CA GLU A 17 -10.09 -1.52 -1.63
C GLU A 17 -9.01 -0.54 -1.19
N TYR A 18 -9.44 0.55 -0.57
CA TYR A 18 -8.58 1.48 0.14
C TYR A 18 -9.29 1.96 1.39
N HIS A 19 -8.52 2.37 2.39
CA HIS A 19 -9.02 2.98 3.60
C HIS A 19 -8.17 4.19 3.96
N VAL A 20 -8.80 5.20 4.54
CA VAL A 20 -8.16 6.42 5.06
C VAL A 20 -8.53 6.57 6.53
N GLY A 21 -7.55 6.88 7.37
CA GLY A 21 -7.79 7.12 8.78
C GLY A 21 -6.54 7.04 9.65
N ASN A 22 -6.78 7.12 10.96
CA ASN A 22 -5.79 7.09 12.03
C ASN A 22 -5.83 5.77 12.84
N PHE A 23 -6.29 4.69 12.22
CA PHE A 23 -6.35 3.35 12.81
C PHE A 23 -5.41 2.38 12.08
N LEU A 24 -5.09 1.25 12.70
CA LEU A 24 -4.28 0.18 12.11
C LEU A 24 -4.93 -0.34 10.82
N MET A 25 -4.15 -0.43 9.75
CA MET A 25 -4.61 -0.95 8.46
C MET A 25 -3.73 -2.13 8.04
N THR A 26 -4.33 -3.25 7.68
CA THR A 26 -3.60 -4.46 7.29
C THR A 26 -4.02 -4.90 5.89
N SER A 27 -3.06 -5.16 5.02
CA SER A 27 -3.30 -5.77 3.71
C SER A 27 -2.55 -7.08 3.61
N ILE A 28 -3.26 -8.15 3.26
CA ILE A 28 -2.76 -9.53 3.32
C ILE A 28 -2.64 -10.09 1.91
N GLY A 29 -1.64 -10.93 1.68
CA GLY A 29 -1.53 -11.70 0.43
C GLY A 29 -1.08 -10.88 -0.79
N LEU A 30 -0.22 -9.89 -0.57
CA LEU A 30 0.40 -9.09 -1.62
C LEU A 30 1.39 -9.96 -2.39
N GLY A 31 0.90 -10.60 -3.46
CA GLY A 31 1.69 -11.26 -4.50
C GLY A 31 2.15 -10.24 -5.53
N SER A 32 1.64 -10.32 -6.77
CA SER A 32 1.86 -9.31 -7.82
C SER A 32 1.15 -7.97 -7.53
N CYS A 33 0.19 -7.96 -6.61
CA CYS A 33 -0.46 -6.75 -6.12
C CYS A 33 0.49 -5.96 -5.22
N VAL A 34 0.24 -4.66 -5.08
CA VAL A 34 1.09 -3.74 -4.32
C VAL A 34 0.22 -2.96 -3.35
N ALA A 35 0.58 -2.97 -2.08
CA ALA A 35 0.03 -2.05 -1.10
C ALA A 35 0.72 -0.70 -1.25
N VAL A 36 -0.09 0.35 -1.40
CA VAL A 36 0.36 1.74 -1.39
C VAL A 36 -0.09 2.35 -0.09
N ILE A 37 0.86 2.89 0.66
CA ILE A 37 0.63 3.55 1.94
C ILE A 37 0.95 5.02 1.77
N LEU A 38 0.00 5.90 2.07
CA LEU A 38 0.24 7.34 2.21
C LEU A 38 0.20 7.70 3.69
N HIS A 39 1.20 8.44 4.17
CA HIS A 39 1.31 8.81 5.56
C HIS A 39 1.50 10.32 5.71
N ASP A 40 0.66 10.95 6.53
CA ASP A 40 0.85 12.32 7.01
C ASP A 40 1.58 12.30 8.35
N LYS A 41 2.84 12.76 8.31
CA LYS A 41 3.77 12.77 9.46
C LYS A 41 3.33 13.68 10.60
N ARG A 42 2.48 14.68 10.34
CA ARG A 42 2.06 15.68 11.34
C ARG A 42 0.75 15.29 12.02
N ARG A 43 -0.17 14.67 11.27
CA ARG A 43 -1.53 14.37 11.75
C ARG A 43 -1.73 12.95 12.24
N SER A 44 -0.70 12.08 12.13
CA SER A 44 -0.81 10.67 12.51
C SER A 44 -2.02 9.98 11.86
N THR A 45 -2.23 10.30 10.58
CA THR A 45 -3.27 9.74 9.72
C THR A 45 -2.62 9.26 8.43
N GLY A 46 -3.29 8.37 7.72
CA GLY A 46 -2.84 7.98 6.40
C GLY A 46 -3.87 7.17 5.66
N ALA A 47 -3.43 6.58 4.58
CA ALA A 47 -4.24 5.76 3.72
C ALA A 47 -3.48 4.51 3.29
N VAL A 48 -4.21 3.42 3.08
CA VAL A 48 -3.68 2.20 2.50
C VAL A 48 -4.61 1.76 1.37
N ALA A 49 -4.05 1.50 0.19
CA ALA A 49 -4.74 0.86 -0.92
C ALA A 49 -4.09 -0.47 -1.28
N HIS A 50 -4.90 -1.45 -1.67
CA HIS A 50 -4.44 -2.71 -2.25
C HIS A 50 -4.58 -2.65 -3.77
N VAL A 51 -3.55 -2.15 -4.44
CA VAL A 51 -3.54 -1.97 -5.89
C VAL A 51 -3.30 -3.32 -6.59
N MET A 52 -4.21 -3.67 -7.50
CA MET A 52 -4.16 -4.94 -8.24
C MET A 52 -3.60 -4.75 -9.65
N LEU A 53 -3.89 -3.62 -10.28
CA LEU A 53 -3.63 -3.36 -11.70
C LEU A 53 -2.96 -1.99 -11.90
N PRO A 54 -2.20 -1.80 -13.00
CA PRO A 54 -1.47 -0.56 -13.22
C PRO A 54 -2.37 0.59 -13.66
N GLU A 55 -3.37 0.33 -14.51
CA GLU A 55 -4.20 1.37 -15.15
C GLU A 55 -5.68 1.03 -15.15
N SER A 56 -6.52 2.04 -14.89
CA SER A 56 -7.98 1.93 -14.92
C SER A 56 -8.58 1.88 -16.33
N ASN A 57 -7.87 2.43 -17.32
CA ASN A 57 -8.38 2.69 -18.67
C ASN A 57 -9.69 3.51 -18.65
N GLY A 58 -9.79 4.50 -17.77
CA GLY A 58 -10.95 5.39 -17.64
C GLY A 58 -12.10 4.83 -16.79
N LYS A 59 -11.91 3.68 -16.13
CA LYS A 59 -12.88 3.13 -15.18
C LYS A 59 -12.79 3.88 -13.84
N THR A 60 -13.92 4.37 -13.37
CA THR A 60 -14.01 5.09 -12.08
C THR A 60 -14.52 4.22 -10.93
N GLU A 61 -15.03 3.02 -11.24
CA GLU A 61 -15.51 2.07 -10.25
C GLU A 61 -14.33 1.44 -9.49
N ARG A 62 -14.40 1.45 -8.16
CA ARG A 62 -13.38 0.88 -7.25
C ARG A 62 -11.98 1.48 -7.48
N PRO A 63 -11.76 2.75 -7.12
CA PRO A 63 -10.49 3.44 -7.36
C PRO A 63 -9.30 2.78 -6.66
N GLY A 64 -9.50 2.03 -5.57
CA GLY A 64 -8.42 1.28 -4.89
C GLY A 64 -7.80 0.17 -5.75
N LYS A 65 -8.44 -0.24 -6.85
CA LYS A 65 -7.99 -1.34 -7.71
C LYS A 65 -6.81 -0.97 -8.61
N PHE A 66 -6.69 0.30 -9.01
CA PHE A 66 -5.73 0.72 -10.03
C PHE A 66 -4.78 1.78 -9.49
N ALA A 67 -3.51 1.76 -9.93
CA ALA A 67 -2.50 2.71 -9.44
C ALA A 67 -2.85 4.16 -9.76
N ASP A 68 -3.32 4.41 -10.98
CA ASP A 68 -3.70 5.72 -11.51
C ASP A 68 -4.91 6.35 -10.81
N THR A 69 -5.75 5.55 -10.13
CA THR A 69 -6.93 6.05 -9.42
C THR A 69 -6.79 5.98 -7.91
N ALA A 70 -6.12 4.97 -7.36
CA ALA A 70 -5.96 4.78 -5.92
C ALA A 70 -5.17 5.92 -5.28
N ILE A 71 -4.02 6.27 -5.86
CA ILE A 71 -3.12 7.30 -5.32
C ILE A 71 -3.79 8.68 -5.29
N PRO A 72 -4.34 9.22 -6.40
CA PRO A 72 -4.98 10.53 -6.35
C PRO A 72 -6.22 10.54 -5.46
N THR A 73 -7.00 9.45 -5.44
CA THR A 73 -8.19 9.37 -4.55
C THR A 73 -7.79 9.45 -3.09
N MET A 74 -6.82 8.62 -2.65
CA MET A 74 -6.34 8.64 -1.26
C MET A 74 -5.69 9.99 -0.91
N TYR A 75 -4.91 10.56 -1.83
CA TYR A 75 -4.28 11.85 -1.63
C TYR A 75 -5.33 12.95 -1.42
N ASP A 76 -6.34 13.04 -2.28
CA ASP A 76 -7.41 14.03 -2.16
C ASP A 76 -8.22 13.86 -0.87
N GLU A 77 -8.48 12.63 -0.43
CA GLU A 77 -9.13 12.38 0.86
C GLU A 77 -8.30 12.83 2.05
N LEU A 78 -6.98 12.59 2.03
CA LEU A 78 -6.07 13.10 3.05
C LEU A 78 -6.10 14.63 3.08
N ILE A 79 -6.01 15.29 1.93
CA ILE A 79 -6.09 16.75 1.85
C ILE A 79 -7.44 17.27 2.37
N LYS A 80 -8.56 16.64 2.00
CA LYS A 80 -9.90 16.98 2.51
C LYS A 80 -10.02 16.79 4.03
N SER A 81 -9.29 15.83 4.60
CA SER A 81 -9.20 15.61 6.05
C SER A 81 -8.30 16.62 6.80
N GLY A 82 -7.71 17.56 6.05
CA GLY A 82 -6.86 18.64 6.57
C GLY A 82 -5.37 18.34 6.54
N SER A 83 -4.92 17.30 5.84
CA SER A 83 -3.50 17.04 5.60
C SER A 83 -2.87 18.10 4.71
N ASN A 84 -1.60 18.40 4.96
CA ASN A 84 -0.82 19.27 4.09
C ASN A 84 -0.06 18.44 3.07
N LYS A 85 -0.07 18.86 1.80
CA LYS A 85 0.64 18.23 0.69
C LYS A 85 2.10 17.91 1.01
N ARG A 86 2.78 18.80 1.74
CA ARG A 86 4.21 18.68 2.09
C ARG A 86 4.50 17.64 3.17
N ASP A 87 3.50 17.26 3.95
CA ASP A 87 3.63 16.34 5.07
C ASP A 87 3.28 14.89 4.67
N ILE A 88 2.74 14.70 3.46
CA ILE A 88 2.36 13.40 2.91
C ILE A 88 3.58 12.73 2.26
N THR A 89 3.86 11.51 2.70
CA THR A 89 4.88 10.62 2.14
C THR A 89 4.28 9.29 1.77
N ALA A 90 4.93 8.56 0.86
CA ALA A 90 4.48 7.25 0.42
C ALA A 90 5.45 6.15 0.87
N LYS A 91 4.88 4.97 1.16
CA LYS A 91 5.62 3.71 1.27
C LYS A 91 4.89 2.66 0.44
N ILE A 92 5.64 1.72 -0.15
CA ILE A 92 5.05 0.68 -0.99
C ILE A 92 5.56 -0.70 -0.61
N ALA A 93 4.67 -1.68 -0.66
CA ALA A 93 5.00 -3.07 -0.36
C ALA A 93 4.28 -4.04 -1.31
N GLY A 94 4.98 -4.97 -1.96
CA GLY A 94 4.34 -5.93 -2.87
C GLY A 94 4.98 -6.01 -4.26
N GLY A 95 4.25 -6.51 -5.25
CA GLY A 95 4.75 -6.65 -6.61
C GLY A 95 5.71 -7.84 -6.77
N SER A 96 5.53 -8.89 -5.98
CA SER A 96 6.28 -10.14 -6.11
C SER A 96 5.98 -10.82 -7.45
N SER A 97 7.00 -11.43 -8.04
CA SER A 97 6.91 -12.16 -9.31
C SER A 97 7.13 -13.65 -9.03
N MET A 98 6.08 -14.33 -8.57
CA MET A 98 6.18 -15.74 -8.14
C MET A 98 6.35 -16.74 -9.31
N PHE A 99 6.18 -16.29 -10.56
CA PHE A 99 6.17 -17.15 -11.76
C PHE A 99 7.20 -16.74 -12.84
N LYS A 100 8.42 -16.37 -12.45
CA LYS A 100 9.51 -16.04 -13.41
C LYS A 100 9.88 -17.17 -14.39
N GLN A 101 9.42 -18.40 -14.17
CA GLN A 101 9.85 -19.60 -14.90
C GLN A 101 9.04 -19.90 -16.19
N PHE A 102 7.90 -19.23 -16.41
CA PHE A 102 7.13 -19.38 -17.64
C PHE A 102 7.49 -18.27 -18.62
N LYS A 103 8.33 -18.59 -19.61
CA LYS A 103 8.65 -17.73 -20.77
C LYS A 103 7.34 -17.30 -21.46
N GLY A 104 6.83 -16.12 -21.11
CA GLY A 104 5.60 -15.57 -21.67
C GLY A 104 4.70 -14.83 -20.68
N ASN A 105 4.87 -14.99 -19.36
CA ASN A 105 4.06 -14.27 -18.39
C ASN A 105 4.61 -12.86 -18.11
N LEU A 106 3.80 -11.86 -18.46
CA LEU A 106 3.97 -10.45 -18.13
C LEU A 106 4.37 -10.31 -16.65
N ASP A 107 5.43 -9.56 -16.36
CA ASP A 107 5.80 -9.19 -15.00
C ASP A 107 4.79 -8.16 -14.44
N ILE A 108 3.61 -8.65 -14.06
CA ILE A 108 2.51 -7.82 -13.56
C ILE A 108 2.95 -7.08 -12.29
N GLY A 109 3.75 -7.74 -11.44
CA GLY A 109 4.29 -7.13 -10.23
C GLY A 109 5.18 -5.93 -10.55
N GLY A 110 6.14 -6.09 -11.46
CA GLY A 110 6.99 -4.99 -11.93
C GLY A 110 6.18 -3.84 -12.53
N ARG A 111 5.21 -4.13 -13.41
CA ARG A 111 4.35 -3.10 -14.02
C ARG A 111 3.50 -2.34 -13.00
N ASN A 112 2.97 -3.04 -12.00
CA ASN A 112 2.22 -2.40 -10.92
C ASN A 112 3.11 -1.44 -10.13
N VAL A 113 4.33 -1.86 -9.79
CA VAL A 113 5.31 -1.03 -9.07
C VAL A 113 5.68 0.22 -9.89
N GLU A 114 5.96 0.06 -11.19
CA GLU A 114 6.28 1.17 -12.08
C GLU A 114 5.12 2.17 -12.24
N ALA A 115 3.89 1.67 -12.41
CA ALA A 115 2.71 2.51 -12.50
C ALA A 115 2.46 3.30 -11.20
N ILE A 116 2.65 2.65 -10.05
CA ILE A 116 2.55 3.28 -8.73
C ILE A 116 3.60 4.38 -8.55
N LYS A 117 4.86 4.12 -8.91
CA LYS A 117 5.93 5.13 -8.84
C LYS A 117 5.62 6.33 -9.72
N THR A 118 5.19 6.10 -10.96
CA THR A 118 4.77 7.16 -11.90
C THR A 118 3.61 7.99 -11.34
N ALA A 119 2.60 7.34 -10.75
CA ALA A 119 1.45 8.02 -10.17
C ALA A 119 1.80 8.83 -8.91
N LEU A 120 2.72 8.33 -8.07
CA LEU A 120 3.27 9.07 -6.93
C LEU A 120 4.05 10.32 -7.38
N GLU A 121 4.89 10.18 -8.40
CA GLU A 121 5.64 11.29 -8.99
C GLU A 121 4.72 12.36 -9.56
N THR A 122 3.65 11.95 -10.27
CA THR A 122 2.62 12.85 -10.81
C THR A 122 1.89 13.62 -9.71
N CYS A 123 1.66 12.99 -8.56
CA CYS A 123 1.06 13.65 -7.39
C CYS A 123 2.09 14.43 -6.54
N HIS A 124 3.36 14.46 -6.94
CA HIS A 124 4.48 15.04 -6.20
C HIS A 124 4.63 14.48 -4.77
N ILE A 125 4.35 13.19 -4.59
CA ILE A 125 4.48 12.50 -3.30
C ILE A 125 5.83 11.81 -3.23
N LYS A 126 6.61 12.12 -2.19
CA LYS A 126 7.92 11.48 -1.97
C LYS A 126 7.74 10.03 -1.53
N LEU A 127 8.42 9.11 -2.21
CA LEU A 127 8.58 7.73 -1.73
C LEU A 127 9.66 7.68 -0.64
N ASP A 128 9.27 7.28 0.58
CA ASP A 128 10.14 7.26 1.78
C ASP A 128 10.62 5.84 2.13
N GLY A 129 9.96 4.81 1.61
CA GLY A 129 10.34 3.42 1.82
C GLY A 129 9.68 2.48 0.82
N GLU A 130 10.39 1.44 0.41
CA GLU A 130 9.85 0.40 -0.46
C GLU A 130 10.37 -0.98 -0.08
N ASP A 131 9.48 -1.96 -0.12
CA ASP A 131 9.80 -3.37 -0.14
C ASP A 131 9.06 -3.91 -1.35
N VAL A 132 9.71 -4.15 -2.48
CA VAL A 132 9.02 -4.54 -3.73
C VAL A 132 9.73 -5.69 -4.43
N GLY A 133 9.00 -6.43 -5.28
CA GLY A 133 9.59 -7.53 -6.05
C GLY A 133 9.83 -8.82 -5.25
N GLY A 134 10.83 -9.61 -5.64
CA GLY A 134 11.08 -10.93 -5.02
C GLY A 134 10.07 -12.00 -5.44
N ASN A 135 10.14 -13.17 -4.78
CA ASN A 135 9.43 -14.39 -5.18
C ASN A 135 8.39 -14.86 -4.14
N PHE A 136 8.19 -14.11 -3.05
CA PHE A 136 7.31 -14.48 -1.95
C PHE A 136 6.19 -13.47 -1.78
N GLY A 137 4.98 -13.94 -1.47
CA GLY A 137 3.90 -13.05 -1.05
C GLY A 137 4.22 -12.41 0.30
N ARG A 138 3.66 -11.23 0.54
CA ARG A 138 3.82 -10.52 1.81
C ARG A 138 2.51 -9.93 2.32
N SER A 139 2.47 -9.63 3.60
CA SER A 139 1.37 -8.90 4.22
C SER A 139 1.95 -7.69 4.92
N ILE A 140 1.22 -6.58 4.93
CA ILE A 140 1.64 -5.36 5.61
C ILE A 140 0.66 -4.95 6.68
N THR A 141 1.20 -4.36 7.73
CA THR A 141 0.44 -3.71 8.79
C THR A 141 0.98 -2.29 8.94
N TYR A 142 0.14 -1.31 8.63
CA TYR A 142 0.44 0.11 8.74
C TYR A 142 -0.15 0.67 10.03
N ASN A 143 0.67 1.37 10.81
CA ASN A 143 0.25 2.10 11.99
C ASN A 143 0.43 3.62 11.81
N PRO A 144 -0.65 4.38 11.53
CA PRO A 144 -0.56 5.83 11.37
C PRO A 144 -0.20 6.57 12.66
N THR A 145 -0.54 6.02 13.84
CA THR A 145 -0.29 6.64 15.15
C THR A 145 1.13 6.41 15.67
N GLN A 146 1.83 5.40 15.13
CA GLN A 146 3.22 5.11 15.44
C GLN A 146 4.12 5.57 14.30
N ASN A 147 4.15 6.88 14.02
CA ASN A 147 5.03 7.51 13.03
C ASN A 147 4.95 6.89 11.61
N GLY A 148 3.80 6.30 11.27
CA GLY A 148 3.59 5.66 9.98
C GLY A 148 4.48 4.44 9.74
N ILE A 149 4.79 3.68 10.79
CA ILE A 149 5.50 2.41 10.69
C ILE A 149 4.70 1.44 9.80
N VAL A 150 5.38 0.79 8.86
CA VAL A 150 4.83 -0.29 8.04
C VAL A 150 5.62 -1.55 8.32
N GLN A 151 4.98 -2.49 9.02
CA GLN A 151 5.52 -3.82 9.24
C GLN A 151 5.18 -4.72 8.06
N ILE A 152 6.15 -5.51 7.62
CA ILE A 152 6.03 -6.41 6.48
C ILE A 152 6.32 -7.82 6.94
N ARG A 153 5.37 -8.72 6.73
CA ARG A 153 5.51 -10.14 7.01
C ARG A 153 5.51 -10.91 5.71
N ARG A 154 6.64 -11.53 5.36
CA ARG A 154 6.77 -12.34 4.15
C ARG A 154 6.36 -13.79 4.44
N ALA A 155 5.98 -14.52 3.38
CA ALA A 155 5.56 -15.92 3.49
C ALA A 155 6.69 -16.87 3.95
N ASP A 156 7.95 -16.46 3.83
CA ASP A 156 9.12 -17.21 4.33
C ASP A 156 9.34 -17.07 5.86
N GLY A 157 8.49 -16.29 6.54
CA GLY A 157 8.57 -16.04 7.98
C GLY A 157 9.43 -14.83 8.36
N SER A 158 10.07 -14.16 7.41
CA SER A 158 10.82 -12.93 7.68
C SER A 158 9.89 -11.75 7.94
N CYS A 159 10.28 -10.91 8.90
CA CYS A 159 9.60 -9.67 9.24
C CYS A 159 10.56 -8.50 9.04
N THR A 160 10.13 -7.49 8.30
CA THR A 160 10.88 -6.24 8.08
C THR A 160 9.99 -5.04 8.36
N GLU A 161 10.61 -3.87 8.45
CA GLU A 161 9.92 -2.59 8.63
C GLU A 161 10.44 -1.61 7.60
N ILE A 162 9.53 -0.79 7.05
CA ILE A 162 9.85 0.33 6.15
C ILE A 162 9.17 1.61 6.62
#